data_AF-A0A6L8DTV8-F1
#
_entry.id   AF-A0A6L8DTV8-F1
#
_cell.length_a   1.000
_cell.length_b   1.000
_cell.length_c   1.000
_cell.angle_alpha   90.00
_cell.angle_beta   90.00
_cell.angle_gamma   90.00
#
_symmetry.space_group_name_H-M   'P 1'
#
loop_
_entity.id
_entity.type
_entity.pdbx_description
1 polymer ?
#
loop_
_entity_poly.entity_id
_entity_poly.type
_entity_poly.pdbx_seq_one_letter_code
_entity_poly.pdbx_strand_id
1 'polypeptide(L)'
;MRDWRNARGWTLIELTIVISLITVLSTIALVGYGNAVARSREAVLKEDLFRMRDAIDQHYADLGEYPPDLHALVSAGYLRAIPEDPMTRSSETWVVVPAEPDLADPFVQGVYDIRSGSEGIALDGTTYADW
;
A
#
# COMPACT_ATOMS: atom_id res chain seq x y z
N MET A 1 -44.05 7.31 -52.15
CA MET A 1 -43.33 7.22 -50.87
C MET A 1 -43.02 5.76 -50.65
N ARG A 2 -41.75 5.36 -50.74
CA ARG A 2 -41.33 3.96 -50.67
C ARG A 2 -40.59 3.81 -49.35
N ASP A 3 -41.25 3.23 -48.36
CA ASP A 3 -40.67 3.02 -47.03
C ASP A 3 -39.72 1.82 -47.08
N TRP A 4 -38.42 2.11 -47.14
CA TRP A 4 -37.37 1.11 -46.97
C TRP A 4 -37.24 0.78 -45.48
N ARG A 5 -38.24 0.12 -44.91
CA ARG A 5 -38.09 -0.52 -43.60
C ARG A 5 -37.24 -1.78 -43.79
N ASN A 6 -35.92 -1.58 -43.85
CA ASN A 6 -34.93 -2.63 -43.62
C ASN A 6 -35.10 -3.10 -42.16
N ALA A 7 -36.04 -4.01 -41.93
CA ALA A 7 -36.12 -4.79 -40.70
C ALA A 7 -34.97 -5.82 -40.71
N ARG A 8 -33.74 -5.34 -40.57
CA ARG A 8 -32.57 -6.18 -40.28
C ARG A 8 -32.58 -6.43 -38.78
N GLY A 9 -33.44 -7.37 -38.37
CA GLY A 9 -33.55 -7.84 -37.01
C GLY A 9 -32.35 -8.71 -36.63
N TRP A 10 -31.79 -8.37 -35.47
CA TRP A 10 -30.87 -9.13 -34.64
C TRP A 10 -30.87 -10.64 -34.91
N THR A 11 -29.74 -11.16 -35.39
CA THR A 11 -29.53 -12.60 -35.48
C THR A 11 -29.07 -13.16 -34.13
N LEU A 12 -29.43 -14.40 -33.81
CA LEU A 12 -28.91 -15.08 -32.60
C LEU A 12 -27.37 -15.09 -32.60
N ILE A 13 -26.74 -15.25 -33.78
CA ILE A 13 -25.29 -15.25 -33.90
C ILE A 13 -24.68 -13.89 -33.51
N GLU A 14 -25.30 -12.77 -33.87
CA GLU A 14 -24.86 -11.43 -33.50
C GLU A 14 -24.89 -11.22 -31.98
N LEU A 15 -25.97 -11.64 -31.31
CA LEU A 15 -26.04 -11.59 -29.84
C LEU A 15 -24.97 -12.49 -29.21
N THR A 16 -24.72 -13.69 -29.75
CA THR A 16 -23.69 -14.60 -29.21
C THR A 16 -22.27 -14.05 -29.36
N ILE A 17 -21.97 -13.33 -30.45
CA ILE A 17 -20.67 -12.67 -30.65
C ILE A 17 -20.51 -11.49 -29.70
N VAL A 18 -21.58 -10.72 -29.45
CA VAL A 18 -21.52 -9.58 -28.53
C VAL A 18 -21.29 -10.04 -27.10
N ILE A 19 -22.03 -11.04 -26.61
CA ILE A 19 -21.84 -11.54 -25.24
C ILE A 19 -20.47 -12.23 -25.08
N SER A 20 -19.96 -12.91 -26.12
CA SER A 20 -18.63 -13.52 -26.05
C SER A 20 -17.54 -12.45 -25.98
N LEU A 21 -17.66 -11.37 -26.76
CA LEU A 21 -16.74 -10.23 -26.70
C LEU A 21 -16.79 -9.52 -25.34
N ILE A 22 -17.99 -9.26 -24.80
CA ILE A 22 -18.16 -8.65 -23.47
C ILE A 22 -17.50 -9.53 -22.39
N THR A 23 -17.64 -10.85 -22.49
CA THR A 23 -17.05 -11.80 -21.51
C THR A 23 -15.53 -11.72 -21.51
N VAL A 24 -14.92 -11.73 -22.71
CA VAL A 24 -13.46 -11.60 -22.86
C VAL A 24 -12.97 -10.25 -22.30
N LEU A 25 -13.61 -9.15 -22.68
CA LEU A 25 -13.24 -7.81 -22.20
C LEU A 25 -13.40 -7.66 -20.68
N SER A 26 -14.48 -8.21 -20.11
CA SER A 26 -14.74 -8.16 -18.67
C SER A 26 -13.66 -8.87 -17.86
N THR A 27 -13.13 -9.99 -18.38
CA THR A 27 -12.07 -10.75 -17.70
C THR A 27 -10.78 -9.94 -17.61
N ILE A 28 -10.38 -9.27 -18.70
CA ILE A 28 -9.18 -8.41 -18.73
C ILE A 28 -9.34 -7.20 -17.80
N ALA A 29 -10.54 -6.61 -17.77
CA ALA A 29 -10.83 -5.46 -16.93
C ALA A 29 -10.67 -5.76 -15.42
N LEU A 30 -11.10 -6.94 -14.96
CA LEU A 30 -10.99 -7.35 -13.56
C LEU A 30 -9.54 -7.41 -13.06
N VAL A 31 -8.64 -8.00 -13.86
CA VAL A 31 -7.22 -8.11 -13.51
C VAL A 31 -6.56 -6.73 -13.48
N GLY A 32 -6.87 -5.87 -14.46
CA GLY A 32 -6.35 -4.50 -14.52
C GLY A 32 -6.76 -3.66 -13.31
N TYR A 33 -8.01 -3.79 -12.85
CA TYR A 33 -8.50 -3.08 -11.67
C TYR A 33 -7.76 -3.47 -10.39
N GLY A 34 -7.51 -4.78 -10.18
CA GLY A 34 -6.78 -5.27 -9.00
C GLY A 34 -5.37 -4.67 -8.90
N ASN A 35 -4.63 -4.63 -10.02
CA ASN A 35 -3.28 -4.07 -10.06
C ASN A 35 -3.25 -2.56 -9.82
N ALA A 36 -4.27 -1.82 -10.30
CA ALA A 36 -4.37 -0.38 -10.05
C ALA A 36 -4.60 -0.08 -8.56
N VAL A 37 -5.47 -0.84 -7.91
CA VAL A 37 -5.71 -0.71 -6.46
C VAL A 37 -4.47 -1.09 -5.66
N ALA A 38 -3.80 -2.20 -6.00
CA ALA A 38 -2.56 -2.61 -5.34
C ALA A 38 -1.49 -1.52 -5.45
N ARG A 39 -1.23 -1.00 -6.65
CA ARG A 39 -0.26 0.10 -6.87
C ARG A 39 -0.58 1.35 -6.05
N SER A 40 -1.86 1.70 -5.92
CA SER A 40 -2.27 2.82 -5.08
C SER A 40 -1.94 2.59 -3.61
N ARG A 41 -2.16 1.37 -3.10
CA ARG A 41 -1.82 1.02 -1.71
C ARG A 41 -0.31 1.00 -1.50
N GLU A 42 0.45 0.49 -2.46
CA GLU A 42 1.91 0.47 -2.40
C GLU A 42 2.50 1.88 -2.35
N ALA A 43 1.95 2.81 -3.13
CA ALA A 43 2.37 4.22 -3.11
C ALA A 43 2.11 4.86 -1.75
N VAL A 44 0.95 4.58 -1.14
CA VAL A 44 0.62 5.04 0.21
C VAL A 44 1.55 4.41 1.25
N LEU A 45 1.80 3.10 1.16
CA LEU A 45 2.69 2.39 2.09
C LEU A 45 4.10 3.00 2.08
N LYS A 46 4.66 3.25 0.89
CA LYS A 46 5.99 3.85 0.77
C LYS A 46 6.05 5.26 1.34
N GLU A 47 5.02 6.06 1.12
CA GLU A 47 4.93 7.40 1.70
C GLU A 47 4.79 7.36 3.22
N ASP A 48 3.97 6.47 3.77
CA ASP A 48 3.77 6.35 5.21
C ASP A 48 5.04 5.83 5.90
N LEU A 49 5.72 4.83 5.33
CA LEU A 49 7.03 4.37 5.80
C LEU A 49 8.06 5.49 5.78
N PHE A 50 8.13 6.24 4.67
CA PHE A 50 9.04 7.37 4.55
C PHE A 50 8.79 8.42 5.65
N ARG A 51 7.54 8.83 5.85
CA ARG A 51 7.16 9.81 6.88
C ARG A 51 7.44 9.33 8.30
N MET A 52 7.17 8.07 8.60
CA MET A 52 7.42 7.52 9.93
C MET A 52 8.92 7.41 10.22
N ARG A 53 9.72 6.98 9.23
CA ARG A 53 11.19 6.94 9.35
C ARG A 53 11.78 8.33 9.51
N ASP A 54 11.32 9.30 8.72
CA ASP A 54 11.73 10.71 8.86
C ASP A 54 11.39 11.26 10.26
N ALA A 55 10.23 10.90 10.81
CA ALA A 55 9.86 11.27 12.19
C ALA A 55 10.74 10.61 13.26
N ILE A 56 11.16 9.35 13.05
CA ILE A 56 12.12 8.66 13.94
C ILE A 56 13.48 9.35 13.89
N ASP A 57 13.98 9.64 12.69
CA ASP A 57 15.27 10.31 12.48
C ASP A 57 15.26 11.72 13.08
N GLN A 58 14.16 12.46 12.90
CA GLN A 58 14.00 13.79 13.49
C GLN A 58 13.95 13.74 15.03
N HIS A 59 13.27 12.74 15.61
CA HIS A 59 13.28 12.53 17.06
C HIS A 59 14.70 12.30 17.59
N TYR A 60 15.48 11.45 16.91
CA TYR A 60 16.87 11.20 17.27
C TYR A 60 17.75 12.46 17.09
N ALA A 61 17.54 13.22 16.02
CA ALA A 61 18.30 14.45 15.77
C ALA A 61 18.06 15.53 16.85
N ASP A 62 16.83 15.63 17.36
CA ASP A 62 16.44 16.66 18.33
C ASP A 62 16.75 16.27 19.78
N LEU A 63 16.57 14.99 20.15
CA LEU A 63 16.70 14.52 21.54
C LEU A 63 17.98 13.69 21.79
N GLY A 64 18.64 13.23 20.72
CA GLY A 64 19.81 12.35 20.82
C GLY A 64 19.48 10.91 21.18
N GLU A 65 18.20 10.53 21.20
CA GLU A 65 17.72 9.19 21.52
C GLU A 65 16.59 8.75 20.58
N TYR A 66 16.53 7.46 20.27
CA TYR A 66 15.44 6.92 19.46
C TYR A 66 14.15 6.85 20.30
N PRO A 67 12.97 6.99 19.68
CA PRO A 67 11.71 6.90 20.40
C PRO A 67 11.53 5.50 21.00
N PRO A 68 11.02 5.36 22.24
CA PRO A 68 10.81 4.05 22.87
C PRO A 68 9.71 3.23 22.17
N ASP A 69 8.73 3.90 21.57
CA ASP A 69 7.66 3.31 20.77
C ASP A 69 7.11 4.33 19.75
N LEU A 70 6.20 3.91 18.87
CA LEU A 70 5.59 4.81 17.87
C LEU A 70 4.66 5.86 18.47
N HIS A 71 4.11 5.62 19.67
CA HIS A 71 3.21 6.58 20.32
C HIS A 71 4.00 7.78 20.86
N ALA A 72 5.28 7.59 21.21
CA ALA A 72 6.18 8.67 21.58
C ALA A 72 6.34 9.71 20.46
N LEU A 73 6.34 9.28 19.19
CA LEU A 73 6.38 10.20 18.04
C LEU A 73 5.14 11.09 17.96
N VAL A 74 3.97 10.57 18.36
CA VAL A 74 2.72 11.33 18.39
C VAL A 74 2.68 12.28 19.58
N SER A 75 3.07 11.80 20.77
CA SER A 75 3.05 12.61 21.98
C SER A 75 4.06 13.75 21.95
N ALA A 76 5.23 13.54 21.32
CA ALA A 76 6.23 14.57 21.09
C ALA A 76 5.92 15.48 19.89
N GLY A 77 4.90 15.15 19.08
CA GLY A 77 4.41 16.00 18.00
C GLY A 77 5.13 15.87 16.66
N TYR A 78 6.00 14.87 16.50
CA TYR A 78 6.62 14.54 15.20
C TYR A 78 5.60 13.94 14.23
N LEU A 79 4.64 13.18 14.74
CA LEU A 79 3.49 12.65 13.99
C LEU A 79 2.18 13.21 14.54
N ARG A 80 1.21 13.47 13.66
CA ARG A 80 -0.15 13.83 14.09
C ARG A 80 -0.94 12.64 14.63
N ALA A 81 -0.70 11.47 14.03
CA ALA A 81 -1.25 10.18 14.40
C ALA A 81 -0.41 9.10 13.70
N ILE A 82 -0.47 7.87 14.20
CA ILE A 82 0.13 6.71 13.52
C ILE A 82 -0.77 6.38 12.32
N PRO A 83 -0.25 6.35 11.07
CA PRO A 83 -1.04 6.00 9.90
C PRO A 83 -1.48 4.53 9.94
N GLU A 84 -2.56 4.21 9.22
CA GLU A 84 -2.94 2.82 8.98
C GLU A 84 -2.06 2.21 7.90
N ASP A 85 -1.54 1.01 8.12
CA ASP A 85 -0.87 0.26 7.07
C ASP A 85 -1.90 -0.09 5.97
N PRO A 86 -1.73 0.39 4.71
CA PRO A 86 -2.73 0.21 3.66
C PRO A 86 -2.84 -1.25 3.17
N MET A 87 -1.88 -2.12 3.52
CA MET A 87 -1.90 -3.54 3.17
C MET A 87 -2.72 -4.36 4.17
N THR A 88 -2.54 -4.11 5.47
CA THR A 88 -3.27 -4.80 6.55
C THR A 88 -4.57 -4.07 6.94
N ARG A 89 -4.68 -2.78 6.60
CA ARG A 89 -5.73 -1.83 7.01
C ARG A 89 -5.81 -1.65 8.52
N SER A 90 -4.66 -1.55 9.17
CA SER A 90 -4.56 -1.37 10.61
C SER A 90 -3.36 -0.50 10.96
N SER A 91 -3.51 0.37 11.96
CA SER A 91 -2.39 1.12 12.55
C SER A 91 -1.61 0.32 13.60
N GLU A 92 -2.05 -0.90 13.94
CA GLU A 92 -1.46 -1.73 14.99
C GLU A 92 -0.50 -2.80 14.46
N THR A 93 -0.47 -3.03 13.14
CA THR A 93 0.31 -4.12 12.54
C THR A 93 1.73 -3.72 12.15
N TRP A 94 2.13 -2.46 12.38
CA TRP A 94 3.49 -2.02 12.09
C TRP A 94 4.50 -2.83 12.90
N VAL A 95 5.55 -3.29 12.24
CA VAL A 95 6.65 -4.03 12.85
C VAL A 95 7.78 -3.07 13.12
N VAL A 96 8.07 -2.85 14.40
CA VAL A 96 9.19 -2.00 14.84
C VAL A 96 10.49 -2.79 14.81
N VAL A 97 11.55 -2.15 14.33
CA VAL A 97 12.92 -2.66 14.33
C VAL A 97 13.70 -1.87 15.37
N PRO A 98 14.17 -2.52 16.45
CA PRO A 98 14.90 -1.82 17.50
C PRO A 98 16.28 -1.40 17.01
N ALA A 99 16.82 -0.32 17.59
CA ALA A 99 18.21 0.07 17.41
C ALA A 99 19.15 -1.05 17.90
N GLU A 100 20.18 -1.33 17.12
CA GLU A 100 21.19 -2.33 17.47
C GLU A 100 22.34 -1.66 18.23
N PRO A 101 22.75 -2.19 19.41
CA PRO A 101 23.94 -1.74 20.11
C PRO A 101 25.19 -1.85 19.26
N ASP A 102 25.99 -0.78 19.24
CA ASP A 102 27.27 -0.77 18.54
C ASP A 102 28.44 -0.40 19.48
N LEU A 103 29.65 -0.31 18.92
CA LEU A 103 30.86 -0.01 19.70
C LEU A 103 30.91 1.44 20.20
N ALA A 104 30.17 2.36 19.56
CA ALA A 104 30.13 3.77 19.90
C ALA A 104 29.05 4.05 20.96
N ASP A 105 27.90 3.39 20.86
CA ASP A 105 26.82 3.40 21.85
C ASP A 105 26.30 1.98 22.16
N PRO A 106 26.91 1.31 23.17
CA PRO A 106 26.50 -0.03 23.59
C PRO A 106 25.13 -0.09 24.28
N PHE A 107 24.51 1.06 24.59
CA PHE A 107 23.27 1.14 25.35
C PHE A 107 22.11 1.75 24.55
N VAL A 108 22.30 1.98 23.24
CA VAL A 108 21.27 2.49 22.35
C VAL A 108 20.04 1.58 22.40
N GLN A 109 18.88 2.22 22.52
CA GLN A 109 17.57 1.60 22.65
C GLN A 109 16.55 2.44 21.91
N GLY A 110 15.38 1.87 21.66
CA GLY A 110 14.28 2.52 20.96
C GLY A 110 14.11 1.98 19.54
N VAL A 111 13.13 2.55 18.84
CA VAL A 111 12.76 2.18 17.48
C VAL A 111 13.69 2.88 16.50
N TYR A 112 14.48 2.10 15.77
CA TYR A 112 15.37 2.60 14.71
C TYR A 112 14.69 2.63 13.36
N ASP A 113 13.91 1.59 13.05
CA ASP A 113 13.21 1.46 11.77
C ASP A 113 11.82 0.84 11.98
N ILE A 114 10.98 0.93 10.96
CA ILE A 114 9.60 0.45 10.94
C ILE A 114 9.32 -0.21 9.59
N ARG A 115 8.54 -1.29 9.62
CA ARG A 115 8.17 -2.09 8.45
C ARG A 115 6.69 -2.44 8.47
N SER A 116 6.12 -2.71 7.29
CA SER A 116 4.75 -3.24 7.20
C SER A 116 4.65 -4.60 7.88
N GLY A 117 3.51 -4.85 8.54
CA GLY A 117 3.19 -6.18 9.08
C GLY A 117 2.60 -7.13 8.05
N SER A 118 2.55 -6.73 6.77
CA SER A 118 1.98 -7.55 5.71
C SER A 118 2.97 -8.61 5.23
N GLU A 119 2.54 -9.87 5.23
CA GLU A 119 3.23 -10.99 4.55
C GLU A 119 3.01 -10.99 3.02
N GLY A 120 2.37 -9.94 2.49
CA GLY A 120 2.07 -9.81 1.07
C GLY A 120 3.31 -9.56 0.21
N ILE A 121 3.18 -9.95 -1.06
CA ILE A 121 4.16 -9.68 -2.11
C ILE A 121 3.67 -8.49 -2.94
N ALA A 122 4.58 -7.55 -3.19
CA ALA A 122 4.35 -6.39 -4.02
C ALA A 122 4.28 -6.74 -5.52
N LEU A 123 3.79 -5.79 -6.32
CA LEU A 123 3.72 -5.90 -7.76
C LEU A 123 5.09 -6.09 -8.44
N ASP A 124 6.18 -5.70 -7.77
CA ASP A 124 7.56 -5.90 -8.24
C ASP A 124 8.20 -7.22 -7.78
N GLY A 125 7.48 -8.01 -6.98
CA GLY A 125 7.94 -9.31 -6.46
C GLY A 125 8.69 -9.26 -5.13
N THR A 126 8.94 -8.08 -4.57
CA THR A 126 9.51 -7.93 -3.22
C THR A 126 8.42 -8.13 -2.15
N THR A 127 8.80 -8.45 -0.91
CA THR A 127 7.82 -8.55 0.18
C THR A 127 7.60 -7.18 0.83
N TYR A 128 6.37 -6.88 1.27
CA TYR A 128 6.10 -5.61 1.96
C TYR A 128 6.85 -5.47 3.29
N ALA A 129 7.21 -6.60 3.92
CA ALA A 129 8.01 -6.62 5.14
C ALA A 129 9.49 -6.26 4.90
N ASP A 130 9.97 -6.27 3.65
CA ASP A 130 11.33 -5.87 3.29
C ASP A 130 11.43 -4.37 2.95
N TRP A 131 10.30 -3.65 2.91
CA TRP A 131 10.24 -2.24 2.54
C TRP A 131 10.54 -1.29 3.68
#